data_AF-A0A4R9VQY3-F1
#
_entry.id   AF-A0A4R9VQY3-F1
#
_cell.length_a   1.000
_cell.length_b   1.000
_cell.length_c   1.000
_cell.angle_alpha   90.00
_cell.angle_beta   90.00
_cell.angle_gamma   90.00
#
_symmetry.space_group_name_H-M   'P 1'
#
loop_
_entity.id
_entity.type
_entity.pdbx_description
1 polymer ?
#
loop_
_entity_poly.entity_id
_entity_poly.type
_entity_poly.pdbx_seq_one_letter_code
_entity_poly.pdbx_strand_id
1 'polypeptide(L)' 'MTVHFIGAGPGAADLITLRGSRLLASCPVCLYAGSIVAPELLEHCAPGTKLI' A
#
# COMPACT_ATOMS: atom_id res chain seq x y z
N MET A 1 10.39 -2.45 15.20
CA MET A 1 9.77 -3.10 14.03
C MET A 1 8.27 -3.08 14.24
N THR A 2 7.50 -2.54 13.29
CA THR A 2 6.05 -2.34 13.41
C THR A 2 5.36 -2.84 12.15
N VAL A 3 4.22 -3.51 12.29
CA VAL A 3 3.37 -3.93 11.17
C VAL A 3 2.16 -3.01 11.11
N HIS A 4 1.89 -2.41 9.95
CA HIS A 4 0.74 -1.55 9.73
C HIS A 4 -0.29 -2.31 8.89
N PHE A 5 -1.43 -2.66 9.49
CA PHE A 5 -2.59 -3.11 8.72
C PHE A 5 -3.29 -1.88 8.13
N ILE A 6 -3.40 -1.85 6.81
CA ILE A 6 -3.93 -0.71 6.05
C ILE A 6 -5.12 -1.22 5.24
N GLY A 7 -6.28 -0.56 5.37
CA GLY A 7 -7.38 -0.76 4.44
C GLY A 7 -7.06 -0.06 3.11
N ALA A 8 -6.99 -0.83 2.01
CA ALA A 8 -6.69 -0.32 0.67
C ALA A 8 -7.83 0.51 0.04
N GLY A 9 -9.03 0.47 0.64
CA GLY A 9 -10.24 1.02 0.04
C GLY A 9 -11.00 -0.01 -0.81
N PRO A 10 -12.04 0.40 -1.54
CA PRO A 10 -12.93 -0.51 -2.28
C PRO A 10 -12.43 -0.89 -3.67
N GLY A 11 -11.27 -0.38 -4.11
CA GLY A 11 -10.72 -0.64 -5.44
C GLY A 11 -9.86 0.52 -5.91
N ALA A 12 -10.48 1.64 -6.29
CA ALA A 12 -9.76 2.80 -6.82
C ALA A 12 -8.68 3.31 -5.85
N ALA A 13 -7.47 3.54 -6.38
CA ALA A 13 -6.29 3.84 -5.57
C ALA A 13 -6.40 5.16 -4.79
N ASP A 14 -7.12 6.14 -5.32
CA ASP A 14 -7.37 7.44 -4.70
C ASP A 14 -8.36 7.38 -3.51
N LEU A 15 -9.03 6.25 -3.32
CA LEU A 15 -9.94 6.01 -2.19
C LEU A 15 -9.24 5.43 -0.96
N ILE A 16 -7.91 5.24 -0.99
CA ILE A 16 -7.12 4.96 0.20
C ILE A 16 -7.09 6.19 1.13
N THR A 17 -6.99 5.97 2.44
CA THR A 17 -6.78 7.08 3.37
C THR A 17 -5.41 7.74 3.16
N LEU A 18 -5.32 9.05 3.42
CA LEU A 18 -4.04 9.79 3.38
C LEU A 18 -2.97 9.17 4.28
N ARG A 19 -3.37 8.60 5.44
CA ARG A 19 -2.46 7.89 6.33
C ARG A 19 -1.93 6.61 5.71
N GLY A 20 -2.79 5.83 5.06
CA GLY A 20 -2.42 4.60 4.36
C GLY A 20 -1.39 4.86 3.27
N SER A 21 -1.65 5.82 2.38
CA SER A 21 -0.72 6.19 1.30
C SER A 21 0.64 6.64 1.85
N ARG A 22 0.67 7.47 2.90
CA ARG A 22 1.93 7.91 3.55
C ARG A 22 2.70 6.75 4.18
N LEU A 23 2.01 5.75 4.72
CA LEU A 23 2.66 4.55 5.28
C LEU A 23 3.24 3.68 4.17
N LEU A 24 2.52 3.47 3.06
CA LEU A 24 3.04 2.79 1.87
C LEU A 24 4.34 3.44 1.37
N ALA A 25 4.37 4.77 1.34
CA ALA A 25 5.55 5.54 0.90
C ALA A 25 6.77 5.47 1.85
N SER A 26 6.60 4.98 3.09
CA SER A 26 7.68 4.92 4.09
C SER A 26 8.09 3.50 4.49
N CYS A 27 7.32 2.48 4.07
CA CYS A 27 7.60 1.09 4.42
C CYS A 27 8.56 0.45 3.40
N PRO A 28 9.67 -0.17 3.83
CA PRO A 28 10.58 -0.87 2.90
C PRO A 28 10.03 -2.21 2.40
N VAL A 29 8.93 -2.71 2.99
CA VAL A 29 8.25 -3.95 2.60
C VAL A 29 6.74 -3.69 2.55
N CYS A 30 6.08 -4.12 1.48
CA CYS A 30 4.63 -4.09 1.33
C CYS A 30 4.13 -5.51 1.02
N LEU A 31 3.35 -6.09 1.93
CA LEU A 31 2.63 -7.34 1.73
C LEU A 31 1.18 -6.99 1.34
N TYR A 32 0.69 -7.46 0.21
CA TYR A 32 -0.64 -7.10 -0.29
C TYR A 32 -1.46 -8.30 -0.75
N ALA A 33 -2.79 -8.17 -0.70
CA ALA A 33 -3.70 -9.24 -1.05
C ALA A 33 -3.97 -9.31 -2.57
N GLY A 34 -2.92 -9.55 -3.37
CA GLY A 34 -2.98 -9.88 -4.79
C GLY A 34 -4.16 -9.27 -5.58
N SER A 35 -5.09 -10.12 -6.03
CA SER A 35 -6.17 -9.77 -6.96
C SER A 35 -7.24 -8.80 -6.43
N ILE A 36 -7.28 -8.52 -5.13
CA ILE A 36 -8.30 -7.63 -4.52
C ILE A 36 -7.76 -6.24 -4.19
N VAL A 37 -6.46 -6.00 -4.41
CA VAL A 37 -5.84 -4.68 -4.28
C VAL A 37 -5.54 -4.16 -5.69
N ALA A 38 -6.01 -2.96 -6.00
CA ALA A 38 -5.72 -2.34 -7.29
C ALA A 38 -4.20 -2.14 -7.45
N PRO A 39 -3.58 -2.57 -8.57
CA PRO A 39 -2.15 -2.45 -8.79
C PRO A 39 -1.63 -1.02 -8.67
N GLU A 40 -2.44 -0.02 -9.05
CA GLU A 40 -2.13 1.40 -8.99
C GLU A 40 -1.88 1.88 -7.55
N LEU A 41 -2.43 1.19 -6.53
CA LEU A 41 -2.16 1.49 -5.12
C LEU A 41 -0.68 1.30 -4.76
N LEU A 42 0.01 0.40 -5.48
CA LEU A 42 1.43 0.09 -5.26
C LEU A 42 2.34 1.23 -5.73
N GLU A 43 1.84 2.15 -6.55
CA GLU A 43 2.57 3.37 -6.97
C GLU A 43 2.85 4.31 -5.78
N HIS A 44 2.12 4.17 -4.68
CA HIS A 44 2.43 4.88 -3.43
C HIS A 44 3.66 4.32 -2.70
N CYS A 45 4.12 3.12 -3.04
CA CYS A 45 5.32 2.55 -2.41
C CYS A 45 6.57 3.29 -2.87
N ALA A 46 7.55 3.43 -1.97
CA ALA A 46 8.83 4.03 -2.33
C ALA A 46 9.60 3.15 -3.36
N PRO A 47 10.44 3.74 -4.22
CA PRO A 47 11.34 2.98 -5.07
C PRO A 47 12.17 1.96 -4.26
N GLY A 48 12.25 0.72 -4.75
CA GLY A 48 12.97 -0.36 -4.07
C GLY A 48 12.20 -1.03 -2.92
N THR A 49 10.94 -0.67 -2.68
CA THR A 49 10.07 -1.41 -1.74
C THR A 49 9.95 -2.86 -2.18
N LYS A 50 10.21 -3.80 -1.25
CA LYS A 50 9.99 -5.22 -1.52
C LYS A 50 8.50 -5.52 -1.48
N LEU A 51 7.93 -5.86 -2.62
CA LEU A 51 6.54 -6.31 -2.74
C LEU A 51 6.46 -7.82 -2.46
N ILE A 52 5.49 -8.22 -1.63
CA ILE A 52 5.21 -9.62 -1.24
C ILE A 52 3.72 -9.89 -1.46
#